data_AF-A0A0D2VSY6-F1
#
_entry.id   AF-A0A0D2VSY6-F1
#
_cell.length_a   1.000
_cell.length_b   1.000
_cell.length_c   1.000
_cell.angle_alpha   90.00
_cell.angle_beta   90.00
_cell.angle_gamma   90.00
#
_symmetry.space_group_name_H-M   'P 1'
#
loop_
_entity.id
_entity.type
_entity.pdbx_description
1 polymer ?
#
loop_
_entity_poly.entity_id
_entity_poly.type
_entity_poly.pdbx_seq_one_letter_code
_entity_poly.pdbx_strand_id
1 'polypeptide(L)'
;MMDAAAQPTQPLYSAASTASSTASSTASSTATATAADADGSSSSSLSRRNQILHQPYNAKPVPKSFILGLFVWWMFFINATSLAVHSAFPQVPWWMVTGGWYMTNILAVITHWIGHVRLEGKYLGWWYRAHIGHHINDYPPTKFISETYENAKEDNSQAYIGAIILSPLILLQFTDDRSLATVLTAILTGMIELKLADIMHMGFHQRDFWMEGRTFGIFEKLRDMHYYHHKGTMKHNYAVADFWLDFLFVGIEFNWDAPASHDTHLEHSAALAASASKLKAS
;
A
#
# COMPACT_ATOMS: atom_id res chain seq x y z
N MET A 1 12.77 -8.02 -54.51
CA MET A 1 11.60 -7.16 -54.30
C MET A 1 11.10 -7.45 -52.90
N MET A 2 11.34 -6.53 -51.97
CA MET A 2 10.94 -6.65 -50.57
C MET A 2 9.65 -5.85 -50.40
N ASP A 3 8.56 -6.54 -50.06
CA ASP A 3 7.28 -5.91 -49.76
C ASP A 3 7.25 -5.39 -48.32
N ALA A 4 6.69 -4.18 -48.20
CA ALA A 4 6.65 -3.36 -47.00
C ALA A 4 5.68 -3.94 -45.96
N ALA A 5 6.17 -4.05 -44.71
CA ALA A 5 5.35 -4.40 -43.56
C ALA A 5 4.48 -3.20 -43.15
N ALA A 6 3.17 -3.41 -43.16
CA ALA A 6 2.19 -2.46 -42.63
C ALA A 6 2.28 -2.38 -41.09
N GLN A 7 2.29 -1.17 -40.55
CA GLN A 7 2.22 -0.94 -39.10
C GLN A 7 0.79 -1.14 -38.58
N PRO A 8 0.62 -1.70 -37.37
CA PRO A 8 -0.68 -1.78 -36.73
C PRO A 8 -1.09 -0.41 -36.15
N THR A 9 -2.29 0.02 -36.51
CA THR A 9 -2.98 1.19 -35.96
C THR A 9 -3.37 0.94 -34.50
N GLN A 10 -3.03 1.90 -33.63
CA GLN A 10 -3.44 1.92 -32.22
C GLN A 10 -4.93 2.27 -32.11
N PRO A 11 -5.71 1.63 -31.21
CA PRO A 11 -7.08 2.06 -30.94
C PRO A 11 -7.10 3.33 -30.08
N LEU A 12 -7.91 4.29 -30.53
CA LEU A 12 -8.33 5.47 -29.78
C LEU A 12 -9.25 5.04 -28.62
N TYR A 13 -8.79 5.17 -27.39
CA TYR A 13 -9.66 5.14 -26.22
C TYR A 13 -10.26 6.54 -26.01
N SER A 14 -11.55 6.69 -26.27
CA SER A 14 -12.32 7.86 -25.86
C SER A 14 -12.75 7.69 -24.40
N ALA A 15 -12.49 8.71 -23.59
CA ALA A 15 -12.99 8.80 -22.22
C ALA A 15 -14.48 9.13 -22.26
N ALA A 16 -15.32 8.16 -21.89
CA ALA A 16 -16.72 8.42 -21.59
C ALA A 16 -16.82 9.02 -20.18
N SER A 17 -16.86 10.35 -20.09
CA SER A 17 -17.42 11.05 -18.95
C SER A 17 -18.94 10.95 -19.03
N THR A 18 -19.60 10.35 -18.04
CA THR A 18 -21.05 10.47 -17.92
C THR A 18 -21.40 11.07 -16.57
N ALA A 19 -22.08 12.21 -16.67
CA ALA A 19 -22.45 13.13 -15.62
C ALA A 19 -23.47 12.51 -14.65
N SER A 20 -23.30 12.82 -13.36
CA SER A 20 -24.40 12.74 -12.40
C SER A 20 -25.18 14.05 -12.43
N SER A 21 -26.48 13.91 -12.67
CA SER A 21 -27.46 14.97 -12.87
C SER A 21 -27.72 15.78 -11.61
N THR A 22 -27.82 17.08 -11.85
CA THR A 22 -28.30 18.14 -10.97
C THR A 22 -29.78 17.95 -10.68
N ALA A 23 -30.16 17.87 -9.40
CA ALA A 23 -31.53 18.10 -8.95
C ALA A 23 -31.55 19.26 -7.96
N SER A 24 -32.14 20.36 -8.43
CA SER A 24 -32.48 21.57 -7.71
C SER A 24 -33.54 21.30 -6.62
N SER A 25 -33.36 21.85 -5.43
CA SER A 25 -34.50 22.40 -4.70
C SER A 25 -34.06 23.58 -3.82
N THR A 26 -34.62 24.72 -4.19
CA THR A 26 -34.56 26.02 -3.52
C THR A 26 -35.34 25.95 -2.22
N ALA A 27 -34.70 26.22 -1.09
CA ALA A 27 -35.38 26.58 0.16
C ALA A 27 -34.67 27.78 0.79
N SER A 28 -35.21 28.95 0.46
CA SER A 28 -34.93 30.22 1.12
C SER A 28 -35.40 30.14 2.56
N SER A 29 -34.49 30.28 3.52
CA SER A 29 -34.85 30.67 4.88
C SER A 29 -33.89 31.75 5.36
N THR A 30 -34.49 32.90 5.60
CA THR A 30 -33.93 34.13 6.13
C THR A 30 -33.49 33.87 7.58
N ALA A 31 -32.18 33.78 7.83
CA ALA A 31 -31.63 33.75 9.17
C ALA A 31 -30.94 35.08 9.47
N THR A 32 -31.57 35.82 10.37
CA THR A 32 -31.18 37.09 10.94
C THR A 32 -29.77 37.01 11.55
N ALA A 33 -28.84 37.77 10.97
CA ALA A 33 -27.49 37.94 11.49
C ALA A 33 -27.54 38.64 12.86
N THR A 34 -27.31 37.88 13.92
CA THR A 34 -26.85 38.42 15.20
C THR A 34 -25.33 38.43 15.17
N ALA A 35 -24.78 39.62 14.93
CA ALA A 35 -23.38 39.90 15.10
C ALA A 35 -23.07 39.87 16.61
N ALA A 36 -22.43 38.80 17.06
CA ALA A 36 -21.85 38.69 18.38
C ALA A 36 -20.42 38.15 18.24
N ASP A 37 -19.45 39.02 18.49
CA ASP A 37 -18.07 38.77 18.95
C ASP A 37 -17.37 37.51 18.39
N ALA A 38 -16.97 37.59 17.12
CA ALA A 38 -15.96 36.70 16.54
C ALA A 38 -14.55 37.25 16.85
N ASP A 39 -14.18 37.29 18.13
CA ASP A 39 -12.89 37.83 18.57
C ASP A 39 -11.82 36.71 18.71
N GLY A 40 -10.73 36.86 17.98
CA GLY A 40 -9.39 36.33 18.29
C GLY A 40 -9.07 34.82 18.26
N SER A 41 -10.02 33.88 18.33
CA SER A 41 -9.67 32.47 18.61
C SER A 41 -9.30 31.60 17.38
N SER A 42 -9.65 31.99 16.16
CA SER A 42 -9.50 31.13 14.97
C SER A 42 -8.05 30.98 14.48
N SER A 43 -7.22 32.04 14.57
CA SER A 43 -5.83 32.01 14.07
C SER A 43 -4.93 31.08 14.90
N SER A 44 -5.15 31.01 16.21
CA SER A 44 -4.39 30.14 17.11
C SER A 44 -4.70 28.65 16.89
N SER A 45 -5.95 28.32 16.56
CA SER A 45 -6.39 26.94 16.32
C SER A 45 -5.83 26.37 15.02
N LEU A 46 -5.80 27.16 13.94
CA LEU A 46 -5.21 26.77 12.65
C LEU A 46 -3.69 26.67 12.74
N SER A 47 -3.03 27.60 13.43
CA SER A 47 -1.59 27.55 13.67
C SER A 47 -1.19 26.30 14.44
N ARG A 48 -1.93 25.96 15.51
CA ARG A 48 -1.68 24.73 16.30
C ARG A 48 -1.95 23.46 15.49
N ARG A 49 -3.00 23.44 14.65
CA ARG A 49 -3.31 22.29 13.78
C ARG A 49 -2.21 22.05 12.75
N ASN A 50 -1.74 23.11 12.08
CA ASN A 50 -0.62 23.04 11.14
C ASN A 50 0.68 22.60 11.83
N GLN A 51 0.92 23.02 13.07
CA GLN A 51 2.12 22.63 13.81
C GLN A 51 2.14 21.12 14.17
N ILE A 52 0.97 20.52 14.39
CA ILE A 52 0.83 19.07 14.68
C ILE A 52 0.97 18.22 13.40
N LEU A 53 0.66 18.77 12.22
CA LEU A 53 0.80 18.06 10.94
C LEU A 53 2.25 17.86 10.50
N HIS A 54 3.18 18.66 11.04
CA HIS A 54 4.59 18.62 10.66
C HIS A 54 5.49 17.99 11.73
N GLN A 55 4.92 17.37 12.77
CA GLN A 55 5.74 16.65 13.72
C GLN A 55 6.23 15.32 13.10
N PRO A 56 7.54 15.03 13.17
CA PRO A 56 8.06 13.77 12.69
C PRO A 56 7.41 12.61 13.46
N TYR A 57 6.98 11.59 12.72
CA TYR A 57 6.43 10.39 13.33
C TYR A 57 7.50 9.68 14.18
N ASN A 58 7.20 9.42 15.45
CA ASN A 58 8.12 8.82 16.41
C ASN A 58 7.91 7.30 16.47
N ALA A 59 8.34 6.59 15.43
CA ALA A 59 8.25 5.13 15.37
C ALA A 59 9.08 4.45 16.47
N LYS A 60 8.54 3.39 17.05
CA LYS A 60 9.22 2.61 18.09
C LYS A 60 9.86 1.35 17.49
N PRO A 61 11.00 0.89 18.04
CA PRO A 61 11.54 -0.41 17.67
C PRO A 61 10.52 -1.52 17.92
N VAL A 62 10.33 -2.40 16.93
CA VAL A 62 9.40 -3.53 17.02
C VAL A 62 10.20 -4.79 17.34
N PRO A 63 9.93 -5.52 18.44
CA PRO A 63 10.70 -6.73 18.76
C PRO A 63 10.52 -7.84 17.73
N LYS A 64 11.57 -8.57 17.37
CA LYS A 64 11.50 -9.76 16.50
C LYS A 64 10.48 -10.79 16.97
N SER A 65 10.39 -11.01 18.29
CA SER A 65 9.43 -11.93 18.91
C SER A 65 7.98 -11.53 18.64
N PHE A 66 7.69 -10.23 18.51
CA PHE A 66 6.37 -9.76 18.16
C PHE A 66 6.00 -10.16 16.72
N ILE A 67 6.92 -10.01 15.76
CA ILE A 67 6.69 -10.41 14.36
C ILE A 67 6.52 -11.91 14.23
N LEU A 68 7.35 -12.69 14.93
CA LEU A 68 7.20 -14.14 14.97
C LEU A 68 5.87 -14.55 15.60
N GLY A 69 5.46 -13.91 16.70
CA GLY A 69 4.17 -14.16 17.34
C GLY A 69 2.99 -13.81 16.43
N LEU A 70 3.06 -12.67 15.73
CA LEU A 70 2.06 -12.26 14.75
C LEU A 70 1.98 -13.26 13.61
N PHE A 71 3.12 -13.70 13.06
CA PHE A 71 3.18 -14.72 12.01
C PHE A 71 2.51 -16.03 12.44
N VAL A 72 2.85 -16.56 13.61
CA VAL A 72 2.25 -17.79 14.14
C VAL A 72 0.73 -17.64 14.29
N TRP A 73 0.29 -16.49 14.81
CA TRP A 73 -1.14 -16.21 14.97
C TRP A 73 -1.86 -16.10 13.62
N TRP A 74 -1.24 -15.46 12.63
CA TRP A 74 -1.77 -15.33 11.27
C TRP A 74 -1.83 -16.66 10.54
N MET A 75 -0.77 -17.47 10.62
CA MET A 75 -0.73 -18.84 10.11
C MET A 75 -1.89 -19.67 10.68
N PHE A 76 -2.13 -19.59 11.99
CA PHE A 76 -3.26 -20.27 12.61
C PHE A 76 -4.60 -19.79 12.04
N PHE A 77 -4.82 -18.48 11.95
CA PHE A 77 -6.07 -17.91 11.44
C PHE A 77 -6.35 -18.28 9.97
N ILE A 78 -5.33 -18.18 9.10
CA ILE A 78 -5.44 -18.51 7.68
C ILE A 78 -5.71 -20.01 7.50
N ASN A 79 -4.99 -20.88 8.21
CA ASN A 79 -5.22 -22.34 8.12
C ASN A 79 -6.62 -22.72 8.64
N ALA A 80 -7.08 -22.11 9.75
CA ALA A 80 -8.43 -22.33 10.25
C ALA A 80 -9.50 -21.90 9.23
N THR A 81 -9.30 -20.76 8.56
CA THR A 81 -10.17 -20.29 7.47
C THR A 81 -10.15 -21.26 6.29
N SER A 82 -8.97 -21.76 5.92
CA SER A 82 -8.76 -22.76 4.87
C SER A 82 -9.56 -24.05 5.12
N LEU A 83 -9.51 -24.56 6.36
CA LEU A 83 -10.27 -25.74 6.79
C LEU A 83 -11.78 -25.48 6.79
N ALA A 84 -12.22 -24.29 7.20
CA ALA A 84 -13.63 -23.92 7.17
C ALA A 84 -14.17 -23.87 5.73
N VAL A 85 -13.42 -23.27 4.80
CA VAL A 85 -13.77 -23.23 3.37
C VAL A 85 -13.82 -24.65 2.79
N HIS A 86 -12.83 -25.49 3.08
CA HIS A 86 -12.85 -26.89 2.64
C HIS A 86 -14.04 -27.68 3.20
N SER A 87 -14.40 -27.46 4.46
CA SER A 87 -15.55 -28.12 5.09
C SER A 87 -16.87 -27.70 4.43
N ALA A 88 -16.99 -26.45 3.98
CA ALA A 88 -18.15 -25.94 3.25
C ALA A 88 -18.15 -26.35 1.77
N PHE A 89 -16.97 -26.52 1.16
CA PHE A 89 -16.77 -26.86 -0.25
C PHE A 89 -15.71 -27.97 -0.37
N PRO A 90 -16.06 -29.25 -0.13
CA PRO A 90 -15.10 -30.35 -0.08
C PRO A 90 -14.30 -30.57 -1.38
N GLN A 91 -14.83 -30.10 -2.51
CA GLN A 91 -14.13 -30.13 -3.79
C GLN A 91 -12.93 -29.17 -3.85
N VAL A 92 -12.90 -28.10 -3.05
CA VAL A 92 -11.78 -27.16 -3.00
C VAL A 92 -10.69 -27.77 -2.13
N PRO A 93 -9.45 -27.95 -2.62
CA PRO A 93 -8.36 -28.46 -1.79
C PRO A 93 -8.18 -27.62 -0.53
N TRP A 94 -8.01 -28.28 0.62
CA TRP A 94 -7.96 -27.59 1.92
C TRP A 94 -6.85 -26.55 2.02
N TRP A 95 -5.78 -26.69 1.25
CA TRP A 95 -4.66 -25.76 1.23
C TRP A 95 -4.85 -24.60 0.24
N MET A 96 -5.91 -24.57 -0.57
CA MET A 96 -6.03 -23.59 -1.66
C MET A 96 -6.14 -22.16 -1.14
N VAL A 97 -6.86 -21.92 -0.05
CA VAL A 97 -6.94 -20.59 0.59
C VAL A 97 -5.58 -20.24 1.20
N THR A 98 -4.97 -21.14 1.97
CA THR A 98 -3.66 -20.90 2.59
C THR A 98 -2.56 -20.64 1.54
N GLY A 99 -2.50 -21.47 0.49
CA GLY A 99 -1.58 -21.32 -0.63
C GLY A 99 -1.85 -20.05 -1.43
N GLY A 100 -3.12 -19.74 -1.70
CA GLY A 100 -3.59 -18.50 -2.32
C GLY A 100 -3.10 -17.27 -1.58
N TRP A 101 -3.27 -17.27 -0.26
CA TRP A 101 -2.84 -16.18 0.61
C TRP A 101 -1.32 -15.95 0.55
N TYR A 102 -0.53 -17.01 0.76
CA TYR A 102 0.93 -16.88 0.80
C TYR A 102 1.54 -16.59 -0.57
N MET A 103 1.05 -17.25 -1.62
CA MET A 103 1.56 -17.00 -2.97
C MET A 103 1.28 -15.57 -3.42
N THR A 104 0.07 -15.04 -3.14
CA THR A 104 -0.26 -13.65 -3.48
C THR A 104 0.61 -12.67 -2.69
N ASN A 105 0.80 -12.88 -1.39
CA ASN A 105 1.69 -12.06 -0.58
C ASN A 105 3.15 -12.07 -1.06
N ILE A 106 3.69 -13.25 -1.42
CA ILE A 106 5.06 -13.36 -1.98
C ILE A 106 5.17 -12.54 -3.26
N LEU A 107 4.22 -12.69 -4.17
CA LEU A 107 4.20 -11.93 -5.43
C LEU A 107 4.01 -10.43 -5.17
N ALA A 108 3.21 -10.04 -4.18
CA ALA A 108 3.03 -8.64 -3.79
C ALA A 108 4.33 -8.04 -3.25
N VAL A 109 5.06 -8.76 -2.38
CA VAL A 109 6.39 -8.35 -1.89
C VAL A 109 7.37 -8.19 -3.03
N ILE A 110 7.40 -9.13 -3.99
CA ILE A 110 8.26 -9.03 -5.17
C ILE A 110 7.87 -7.80 -6.01
N THR A 111 6.57 -7.59 -6.26
CA THR A 111 6.08 -6.41 -7.00
C THR A 111 6.48 -5.11 -6.30
N HIS A 112 6.33 -5.03 -4.98
CA HIS A 112 6.75 -3.87 -4.19
C HIS A 112 8.27 -3.67 -4.29
N TRP A 113 9.07 -4.73 -4.11
CA TRP A 113 10.53 -4.66 -4.30
C TRP A 113 10.91 -4.14 -5.70
N ILE A 114 10.28 -4.63 -6.77
CA ILE A 114 10.49 -4.14 -8.13
C ILE A 114 10.18 -2.63 -8.24
N GLY A 115 9.23 -2.12 -7.47
CA GLY A 115 8.89 -0.67 -7.42
C GLY A 115 10.01 0.20 -6.87
N HIS A 116 10.96 -0.40 -6.15
CA HIS A 116 12.17 0.27 -5.67
C HIS A 116 13.39 0.07 -6.58
N VAL A 117 13.30 -0.84 -7.55
CA VAL A 117 14.38 -1.07 -8.51
C VAL A 117 14.18 -0.17 -9.72
N ARG A 118 15.19 0.67 -10.00
CA ARG A 118 15.19 1.49 -11.20
C ARG A 118 15.45 0.62 -12.43
N LEU A 119 14.38 0.14 -13.05
CA LEU A 119 14.41 -0.63 -14.29
C LEU A 119 14.04 0.25 -15.48
N GLU A 120 14.70 0.03 -16.60
CA GLU A 120 14.39 0.69 -17.86
C GLU A 120 13.14 0.06 -18.51
N GLY A 121 12.39 0.86 -19.28
CA GLY A 121 11.17 0.42 -19.97
C GLY A 121 9.90 1.19 -19.53
N LYS A 122 8.89 1.18 -20.39
CA LYS A 122 7.67 1.99 -20.19
C LYS A 122 6.91 1.60 -18.91
N TYR A 123 6.68 0.30 -18.71
CA TYR A 123 5.88 -0.21 -17.59
C TYR A 123 6.67 -0.21 -16.27
N LEU A 124 7.84 -0.84 -16.25
CA LEU A 124 8.66 -0.92 -15.04
C LEU A 124 9.18 0.45 -14.59
N GLY A 125 9.56 1.30 -15.56
CA GLY A 125 9.94 2.68 -15.27
C GLY A 125 8.76 3.53 -14.76
N TRP A 126 7.53 3.26 -15.21
CA TRP A 126 6.33 3.89 -14.65
C TRP A 126 6.11 3.46 -13.20
N TRP A 127 6.13 2.15 -12.93
CA TRP A 127 5.95 1.61 -11.58
C TRP A 127 6.96 2.18 -10.60
N TYR A 128 8.25 2.22 -10.97
CA TYR A 128 9.29 2.86 -10.15
C TYR A 128 8.97 4.34 -9.85
N ARG A 129 8.57 5.12 -10.86
CA ARG A 129 8.28 6.55 -10.66
C ARG A 129 7.05 6.78 -9.79
N ALA A 130 5.97 6.03 -10.01
CA ALA A 130 4.75 6.10 -9.20
C ALA A 130 5.04 5.70 -7.75
N HIS A 131 5.73 4.59 -7.56
CA HIS A 131 6.03 4.02 -6.25
C HIS A 131 7.02 4.87 -5.45
N ILE A 132 8.15 5.27 -6.04
CA ILE A 132 9.08 6.21 -5.38
C ILE A 132 8.46 7.60 -5.20
N GLY A 133 7.55 8.01 -6.10
CA GLY A 133 6.76 9.21 -5.97
C GLY A 133 5.93 9.23 -4.68
N HIS A 134 5.30 8.11 -4.34
CA HIS A 134 4.57 7.92 -3.07
C HIS A 134 5.48 8.15 -1.85
N HIS A 135 6.69 7.57 -1.85
CA HIS A 135 7.62 7.71 -0.72
C HIS A 135 8.20 9.12 -0.56
N ILE A 136 8.49 9.82 -1.67
CA ILE A 136 9.22 11.10 -1.63
C ILE A 136 8.26 12.29 -1.61
N ASN A 137 7.15 12.22 -2.35
CA ASN A 137 6.26 13.38 -2.55
C ASN A 137 5.00 13.28 -1.68
N ASP A 138 4.34 12.13 -1.68
CA ASP A 138 3.01 12.00 -1.07
C ASP A 138 3.13 11.77 0.45
N TYR A 139 4.02 10.85 0.85
CA TYR A 139 4.28 10.49 2.24
C TYR A 139 5.78 10.43 2.59
N PRO A 140 6.52 11.55 2.48
CA PRO A 140 7.88 11.63 3.00
C PRO A 140 7.89 11.43 4.52
N PRO A 141 9.02 11.03 5.15
CA PRO A 141 9.08 10.78 6.59
C PRO A 141 8.64 11.95 7.49
N THR A 142 8.76 13.19 7.00
CA THR A 142 8.31 14.42 7.68
C THR A 142 6.80 14.65 7.59
N LYS A 143 6.11 13.97 6.67
CA LYS A 143 4.66 14.01 6.41
C LYS A 143 4.10 12.59 6.27
N PHE A 144 4.62 11.64 7.06
CA PHE A 144 4.26 10.22 6.92
C PHE A 144 2.79 9.95 7.29
N ILE A 145 2.24 10.71 8.24
CA ILE A 145 0.83 10.65 8.66
C ILE A 145 0.12 11.93 8.21
N SER A 146 -1.04 11.77 7.58
CA SER A 146 -1.96 12.85 7.19
C SER A 146 -3.34 12.72 7.86
N GLU A 147 -4.12 13.80 7.92
CA GLU A 147 -5.52 13.75 8.38
C GLU A 147 -6.42 12.99 7.39
N THR A 148 -6.14 13.14 6.10
CA THR A 148 -6.86 12.46 5.02
C THR A 148 -5.87 11.67 4.18
N TYR A 149 -6.23 10.44 3.83
CA TYR A 149 -5.45 9.66 2.89
C TYR A 149 -5.48 10.31 1.50
N GLU A 150 -4.32 10.73 1.03
CA GLU A 150 -4.06 11.13 -0.35
C GLU A 150 -3.71 9.88 -1.16
N ASN A 151 -4.57 9.50 -2.11
CA ASN A 151 -4.20 8.48 -3.09
C ASN A 151 -2.95 8.96 -3.85
N ALA A 152 -2.07 8.01 -4.20
CA ALA A 152 -1.00 8.28 -5.14
C ALA A 152 -1.60 8.91 -6.41
N LYS A 153 -0.97 9.97 -6.91
CA LYS A 153 -1.47 10.70 -8.10
C LYS A 153 -1.60 9.79 -9.33
N GLU A 154 -0.77 8.76 -9.37
CA GLU A 154 -0.83 7.67 -10.33
C GLU A 154 -1.31 6.43 -9.58
N ASP A 155 -2.50 5.91 -9.93
CA ASP A 155 -3.05 4.70 -9.33
C ASP A 155 -2.09 3.53 -9.53
N ASN A 156 -1.49 3.11 -8.43
CA ASN A 156 -0.37 2.20 -8.38
C ASN A 156 -0.86 0.75 -8.15
N SER A 157 -2.17 0.56 -7.92
CA SER A 157 -2.81 -0.75 -7.67
C SER A 157 -2.68 -1.70 -8.88
N GLN A 158 -2.60 -1.15 -10.09
CA GLN A 158 -2.49 -1.93 -11.32
C GLN A 158 -1.21 -2.78 -11.40
N ALA A 159 -0.15 -2.39 -10.69
CA ALA A 159 1.08 -3.18 -10.59
C ALA A 159 0.85 -4.53 -9.92
N TYR A 160 -0.16 -4.64 -9.04
CA TYR A 160 -0.45 -5.84 -8.26
C TYR A 160 -1.43 -6.80 -8.93
N ILE A 161 -2.07 -6.42 -10.04
CA ILE A 161 -2.97 -7.31 -10.80
C ILE A 161 -2.23 -8.60 -11.21
N GLY A 162 -0.94 -8.49 -11.55
CA GLY A 162 -0.10 -9.64 -11.85
C GLY A 162 -0.05 -10.67 -10.72
N ALA A 163 -0.04 -10.24 -9.45
CA ALA A 163 -0.06 -11.15 -8.30
C ALA A 163 -1.36 -11.95 -8.23
N ILE A 164 -2.52 -11.30 -8.48
CA ILE A 164 -3.84 -11.96 -8.49
C ILE A 164 -3.93 -13.00 -9.61
N ILE A 165 -3.36 -12.72 -10.78
CA ILE A 165 -3.43 -13.61 -11.93
C ILE A 165 -2.40 -14.75 -11.82
N LEU A 166 -1.18 -14.45 -11.40
CA LEU A 166 -0.10 -15.45 -11.36
C LEU A 166 -0.26 -16.41 -10.17
N SER A 167 -0.76 -15.95 -9.02
CA SER A 167 -0.98 -16.78 -7.84
C SER A 167 -1.80 -18.06 -8.14
N PRO A 168 -3.03 -17.99 -8.69
CA PRO A 168 -3.79 -19.18 -9.04
C PRO A 168 -3.09 -20.01 -10.12
N LEU A 169 -2.46 -19.40 -11.13
CA LEU A 169 -1.76 -20.14 -12.18
C LEU A 169 -0.61 -21.00 -11.64
N ILE A 170 0.12 -20.49 -10.65
CA ILE A 170 1.19 -21.22 -9.96
C ILE A 170 0.58 -22.32 -9.08
N LEU A 171 -0.42 -22.01 -8.27
CA LEU A 171 -1.03 -22.97 -7.35
C LEU A 171 -1.69 -24.14 -8.06
N LEU A 172 -2.31 -23.87 -9.21
CA LEU A 172 -2.90 -24.90 -10.04
C LEU A 172 -1.84 -25.93 -10.45
N GLN A 173 -0.56 -25.58 -10.68
CA GLN A 173 0.48 -26.58 -11.01
C GLN A 173 0.66 -27.69 -9.95
N PHE A 174 0.16 -27.49 -8.73
CA PHE A 174 0.28 -28.43 -7.61
C PHE A 174 -1.00 -29.23 -7.32
N THR A 175 -2.01 -29.14 -8.19
CA THR A 175 -3.25 -29.93 -8.07
C THR A 175 -3.74 -30.35 -9.45
N ASP A 176 -4.36 -31.52 -9.54
CA ASP A 176 -5.09 -31.94 -10.75
C ASP A 176 -6.49 -31.33 -10.81
N ASP A 177 -6.99 -30.81 -9.68
CA ASP A 177 -8.29 -30.14 -9.65
C ASP A 177 -8.24 -28.79 -10.36
N ARG A 178 -9.02 -28.70 -11.44
CA ARG A 178 -9.21 -27.50 -12.27
C ARG A 178 -10.66 -27.01 -12.21
N SER A 179 -11.42 -27.46 -11.21
CA SER A 179 -12.80 -27.04 -11.04
C SER A 179 -12.89 -25.52 -10.94
N LEU A 180 -14.00 -24.97 -11.47
CA LEU A 180 -14.25 -23.54 -11.40
C LEU A 180 -14.23 -23.03 -9.95
N ALA A 181 -14.73 -23.83 -9.00
CA ALA A 181 -14.71 -23.48 -7.57
C ALA A 181 -13.28 -23.28 -7.03
N THR A 182 -12.35 -24.16 -7.40
CA THR A 182 -10.95 -24.09 -6.97
C THR A 182 -10.24 -22.88 -7.57
N VAL A 183 -10.43 -22.62 -8.86
CA VAL A 183 -9.86 -21.43 -9.53
C VAL A 183 -10.40 -20.13 -8.92
N LEU A 184 -11.73 -20.04 -8.74
CA LEU A 184 -12.36 -18.86 -8.15
C LEU A 184 -11.91 -18.65 -6.70
N THR A 185 -11.75 -19.73 -5.92
CA THR A 185 -11.28 -19.62 -4.53
C THR A 185 -9.88 -19.01 -4.47
N ALA A 186 -8.96 -19.46 -5.33
CA ALA A 186 -7.61 -18.91 -5.39
C ALA A 186 -7.59 -17.42 -5.77
N ILE A 187 -8.35 -17.04 -6.82
CA ILE A 187 -8.48 -15.64 -7.25
C ILE A 187 -9.08 -14.77 -6.15
N LEU A 188 -10.21 -15.19 -5.56
CA LEU A 188 -10.90 -14.44 -4.51
C LEU A 188 -10.01 -14.26 -3.27
N THR A 189 -9.26 -15.31 -2.89
CA THR A 189 -8.31 -15.21 -1.78
C THR A 189 -7.25 -14.14 -2.05
N GLY A 190 -6.65 -14.13 -3.25
CA GLY A 190 -5.68 -13.10 -3.62
C GLY A 190 -6.26 -11.70 -3.68
N MET A 191 -7.50 -11.53 -4.17
CA MET A 191 -8.19 -10.24 -4.18
C MET A 191 -8.46 -9.71 -2.76
N ILE A 192 -8.92 -10.58 -1.85
CA ILE A 192 -9.18 -10.22 -0.46
C ILE A 192 -7.87 -9.80 0.23
N GLU A 193 -6.81 -10.60 0.04
CA GLU A 193 -5.48 -10.33 0.61
C GLU A 193 -4.95 -8.96 0.17
N LEU A 194 -4.88 -8.71 -1.15
CA LEU A 194 -4.40 -7.41 -1.65
C LEU A 194 -5.29 -6.25 -1.21
N LYS A 195 -6.61 -6.47 -1.08
CA LYS A 195 -7.48 -5.41 -0.59
C LYS A 195 -7.24 -5.11 0.89
N LEU A 196 -6.98 -6.13 1.70
CA LEU A 196 -6.57 -5.94 3.09
C LEU A 196 -5.23 -5.22 3.17
N ALA A 197 -4.24 -5.61 2.36
CA ALA A 197 -2.95 -4.93 2.28
C ALA A 197 -3.11 -3.45 1.88
N ASP A 198 -3.95 -3.14 0.90
CA ASP A 198 -4.29 -1.77 0.50
C ASP A 198 -4.93 -0.97 1.64
N ILE A 199 -5.93 -1.53 2.33
CA ILE A 199 -6.57 -0.90 3.50
C ILE A 199 -5.56 -0.65 4.63
N MET A 200 -4.66 -1.60 4.89
CA MET A 200 -3.60 -1.46 5.88
C MET A 200 -2.62 -0.35 5.49
N HIS A 201 -2.19 -0.32 4.23
CA HIS A 201 -1.31 0.71 3.68
C HIS A 201 -1.90 2.11 3.82
N MET A 202 -3.17 2.27 3.44
CA MET A 202 -3.93 3.49 3.65
C MET A 202 -3.92 3.89 5.13
N GLY A 203 -4.22 2.92 6.00
CA GLY A 203 -4.22 3.12 7.44
C GLY A 203 -2.88 3.58 7.98
N PHE A 204 -1.75 3.06 7.50
CA PHE A 204 -0.43 3.47 7.98
C PHE A 204 -0.16 4.96 7.79
N HIS A 205 -0.74 5.54 6.74
CA HIS A 205 -0.59 6.95 6.38
C HIS A 205 -1.69 7.86 6.91
N GLN A 206 -2.77 7.31 7.48
CA GLN A 206 -3.92 8.08 7.95
C GLN A 206 -3.94 8.18 9.48
N ARG A 207 -4.13 9.39 10.00
CA ARG A 207 -4.36 9.64 11.44
C ARG A 207 -5.73 9.17 11.87
N ASP A 208 -5.87 8.76 13.13
CA ASP A 208 -7.14 8.33 13.72
C ASP A 208 -7.77 7.18 12.92
N PHE A 209 -6.94 6.36 12.27
CA PHE A 209 -7.43 5.20 11.56
C PHE A 209 -8.15 4.27 12.52
N TRP A 210 -9.23 3.62 12.09
CA TRP A 210 -10.14 2.91 12.99
C TRP A 210 -9.49 1.76 13.79
N MET A 211 -8.28 1.30 13.40
CA MET A 211 -7.50 0.30 14.13
C MET A 211 -6.51 0.89 15.14
N GLU A 212 -6.27 2.21 15.14
CA GLU A 212 -5.45 2.89 16.15
C GLU A 212 -6.06 2.73 17.55
N GLY A 213 -5.21 2.45 18.53
CA GLY A 213 -5.59 2.14 19.91
C GLY A 213 -6.37 0.83 20.05
N ARG A 214 -6.61 0.11 18.96
CA ARG A 214 -7.32 -1.18 18.94
C ARG A 214 -6.33 -2.29 18.63
N THR A 215 -6.80 -3.54 18.63
CA THR A 215 -5.98 -4.70 18.25
C THR A 215 -4.71 -4.90 19.09
N PHE A 216 -4.74 -4.54 20.39
CA PHE A 216 -3.60 -4.72 21.30
C PHE A 216 -2.30 -4.05 20.83
N GLY A 217 -2.39 -2.96 20.07
CA GLY A 217 -1.22 -2.24 19.56
C GLY A 217 -0.53 -2.92 18.37
N ILE A 218 -1.17 -3.89 17.71
CA ILE A 218 -0.60 -4.59 16.55
C ILE A 218 -0.43 -3.61 15.39
N PHE A 219 -1.48 -2.84 15.11
CA PHE A 219 -1.51 -1.91 13.99
C PHE A 219 -0.41 -0.84 14.07
N GLU A 220 -0.16 -0.26 15.25
CA GLU A 220 0.89 0.73 15.48
C GLU A 220 2.28 0.15 15.22
N LYS A 221 2.51 -1.12 15.58
CA LYS A 221 3.79 -1.78 15.31
C LYS A 221 3.97 -2.04 13.81
N LEU A 222 2.92 -2.46 13.11
CA LEU A 222 2.96 -2.61 11.65
C LEU A 222 3.22 -1.26 10.96
N ARG A 223 2.58 -0.20 11.45
CA ARG A 223 2.86 1.18 11.02
C ARG A 223 4.30 1.59 11.29
N ASP A 224 4.86 1.28 12.45
CA ASP A 224 6.25 1.57 12.79
C ASP A 224 7.21 0.88 11.81
N MET A 225 6.94 -0.38 11.45
CA MET A 225 7.72 -1.10 10.44
C MET A 225 7.64 -0.46 9.05
N HIS A 226 6.44 -0.07 8.63
CA HIS A 226 6.22 0.65 7.36
C HIS A 226 6.87 2.03 7.37
N TYR A 227 6.90 2.70 8.52
CA TYR A 227 7.62 3.97 8.66
C TYR A 227 9.13 3.78 8.47
N TYR A 228 9.72 2.72 9.02
CA TYR A 228 11.14 2.42 8.79
C TYR A 228 11.45 2.17 7.31
N HIS A 229 10.50 1.61 6.55
CA HIS A 229 10.61 1.52 5.09
C HIS A 229 10.73 2.91 4.45
N HIS A 230 9.82 3.84 4.78
CA HIS A 230 9.83 5.22 4.25
C HIS A 230 11.04 6.05 4.72
N LYS A 231 11.51 5.84 5.95
CA LYS A 231 12.63 6.58 6.54
C LYS A 231 13.99 6.01 6.14
N GLY A 232 14.11 4.72 5.84
CA GLY A 232 15.40 4.10 5.59
C GLY A 232 15.96 4.40 4.20
N THR A 233 16.73 3.42 3.73
CA THR A 233 17.18 3.31 2.34
C THR A 233 16.04 2.91 1.38
N MET A 234 14.83 2.67 1.90
CA MET A 234 13.70 2.05 1.21
C MET A 234 14.01 0.65 0.65
N LYS A 235 15.09 0.02 1.14
CA LYS A 235 15.53 -1.31 0.69
C LYS A 235 15.03 -2.46 1.57
N HIS A 236 14.16 -2.14 2.53
CA HIS A 236 13.80 -3.03 3.63
C HIS A 236 12.32 -2.94 3.98
N ASN A 237 11.73 -3.99 4.55
CA ASN A 237 10.30 -4.03 4.94
C ASN A 237 9.35 -3.79 3.75
N TYR A 238 9.46 -4.64 2.73
CA TYR A 238 8.63 -4.58 1.53
C TYR A 238 7.24 -5.20 1.71
N ALA A 239 7.02 -6.03 2.73
CA ALA A 239 5.66 -6.46 3.02
C ALA A 239 4.85 -5.30 3.61
N VAL A 240 3.56 -5.30 3.32
CA VAL A 240 2.62 -4.26 3.79
C VAL A 240 1.73 -4.79 4.90
N ALA A 241 1.10 -5.96 4.71
CA ALA A 241 0.29 -6.60 5.73
C ALA A 241 1.06 -7.71 6.47
N ASP A 242 1.90 -8.46 5.76
CA ASP A 242 2.52 -9.70 6.24
C ASP A 242 4.06 -9.61 6.32
N PHE A 243 4.56 -8.82 7.27
CA PHE A 243 6.01 -8.55 7.49
C PHE A 243 6.88 -9.78 7.82
N TRP A 244 6.29 -10.95 7.99
CA TRP A 244 7.06 -12.18 8.14
C TRP A 244 7.79 -12.57 6.83
N LEU A 245 7.30 -12.14 5.67
CA LEU A 245 7.98 -12.39 4.39
C LEU A 245 9.31 -11.64 4.28
N ASP A 246 9.41 -10.46 4.87
CA ASP A 246 10.67 -9.71 4.96
C ASP A 246 11.71 -10.47 5.79
N PHE A 247 11.28 -11.30 6.76
CA PHE A 247 12.16 -12.19 7.51
C PHE A 247 12.71 -13.33 6.64
N LEU A 248 11.89 -13.89 5.74
CA LEU A 248 12.30 -15.01 4.89
C LEU A 248 13.12 -14.60 3.68
N PHE A 249 12.63 -13.64 2.89
CA PHE A 249 13.07 -13.49 1.51
C PHE A 249 14.30 -12.64 1.34
N VAL A 250 14.58 -11.77 2.31
CA VAL A 250 15.47 -10.67 2.01
C VAL A 250 16.72 -10.67 2.88
N GLY A 251 16.85 -11.60 3.84
CA GLY A 251 18.05 -11.66 4.72
C GLY A 251 18.45 -10.29 5.26
N ILE A 252 17.47 -9.37 5.33
CA ILE A 252 17.70 -7.95 5.47
C ILE A 252 18.24 -7.79 6.86
N GLU A 253 19.35 -7.06 6.96
CA GLU A 253 19.68 -6.34 8.17
C GLU A 253 18.48 -5.47 8.55
N PHE A 254 17.54 -6.07 9.28
CA PHE A 254 16.47 -5.33 9.91
C PHE A 254 17.19 -4.43 10.88
N ASN A 255 17.27 -3.16 10.53
CA ASN A 255 17.95 -2.18 11.35
C ASN A 255 17.00 -1.77 12.48
N TRP A 256 16.70 -2.73 13.36
CA TRP A 256 15.85 -2.57 14.54
C TRP A 256 16.36 -1.46 15.46
N ASP A 257 17.68 -1.29 15.43
CA ASP A 257 18.43 -0.44 16.33
C ASP A 257 19.16 0.69 15.61
N ALA A 258 18.92 0.92 14.30
CA ALA A 258 19.52 2.06 13.62
C ALA A 258 19.11 3.29 14.43
N PRO A 259 20.05 3.94 15.13
CA PRO A 259 19.77 5.25 15.66
C PRO A 259 19.34 6.04 14.43
N ALA A 260 18.30 6.85 14.57
CA ALA A 260 18.08 7.92 13.63
C ALA A 260 19.34 8.79 13.67
N SER A 261 20.39 8.43 12.93
CA SER A 261 21.57 9.25 12.82
C SER A 261 21.04 10.49 12.12
N HIS A 262 20.95 11.55 12.91
CA HIS A 262 20.15 12.73 12.64
C HIS A 262 20.62 13.47 11.37
N ASP A 263 21.77 13.06 10.81
CA ASP A 263 22.51 13.77 9.77
C ASP A 263 22.48 13.10 8.38
N THR A 264 22.30 11.78 8.25
CA THR A 264 22.34 11.14 6.91
C THR A 264 21.07 11.34 6.09
N HIS A 265 19.95 11.65 6.75
CA HIS A 265 18.64 11.77 6.12
C HIS A 265 18.50 13.05 5.28
N LEU A 266 19.07 14.16 5.76
CA LEU A 266 19.07 15.44 5.06
C LEU A 266 19.94 15.39 3.80
N GLU A 267 21.11 14.76 3.87
CA GLU A 267 22.01 14.60 2.73
C GLU A 267 21.40 13.71 1.63
N HIS A 268 20.79 12.58 2.02
CA HIS A 268 20.14 11.68 1.06
C HIS A 268 18.87 12.28 0.44
N SER A 269 18.05 12.97 1.24
CA SER A 269 16.86 13.66 0.74
C SER A 269 17.21 14.79 -0.23
N ALA A 270 18.28 15.55 0.05
CA ALA A 270 18.78 16.57 -0.87
C ALA A 270 19.29 15.96 -2.20
N ALA A 271 20.00 14.83 -2.13
CA ALA A 271 20.47 14.12 -3.32
C ALA A 271 19.33 13.55 -4.17
N LEU A 272 18.28 13.02 -3.53
CA LEU A 272 17.07 12.54 -4.21
C LEU A 272 16.27 13.68 -4.84
N ALA A 273 16.08 14.79 -4.12
CA ALA A 273 15.39 15.97 -4.65
C ALA A 273 16.12 16.59 -5.85
N ALA A 274 17.45 16.64 -5.80
CA ALA A 274 18.28 17.07 -6.93
C ALA A 274 18.15 16.11 -8.13
N SER A 275 18.07 14.80 -7.88
CA SER A 275 17.88 13.80 -8.93
C SER A 275 16.49 13.87 -9.57
N ALA A 276 15.44 14.08 -8.77
CA ALA A 276 14.07 14.26 -9.26
C ALA A 276 13.92 15.56 -10.08
N SER A 277 14.62 16.62 -9.70
CA SER A 277 14.63 17.88 -10.45
C SER A 277 15.30 17.73 -11.82
N LYS A 278 16.40 16.96 -11.90
CA LYS A 278 17.03 16.62 -13.18
C LYS A 278 16.12 15.80 -14.10
N LEU A 279 15.33 14.88 -13.55
CA LEU A 279 14.36 14.09 -14.33
C LEU A 279 13.20 14.92 -14.89
N LYS A 280 12.81 16.02 -14.23
CA LYS A 280 11.79 16.95 -14.77
C LYS A 280 12.33 17.84 -15.89
N ALA A 281 13.65 18.01 -15.97
CA ALA A 281 14.30 18.84 -16.97
C ALA A 281 14.69 18.07 -18.24
N SER A 282 14.56 16.73 -18.24
CA SER A 282 14.81 15.83 -19.38
C SER A 282 13.51 15.34 -19.99
#